data_AF-A0A820FSU2-F1
#
_entry.id   AF-A0A820FSU2-F1
#
_cell.length_a   1.000
_cell.length_b   1.000
_cell.length_c   1.000
_cell.angle_alpha   90.00
_cell.angle_beta   90.00
_cell.angle_gamma   90.00
#
_symmetry.space_group_name_H-M   'P 1'
#
loop_
_entity.id
_entity.type
_entity.pdbx_description
1 polymer ?
#
loop_
_entity_poly.entity_id
_entity_poly.type
_entity_poly.pdbx_seq_one_letter_code
_entity_poly.pdbx_strand_id
1 'polypeptide(L)' 'CLFHFGQCVWRHIQDCGLTKKYHEDNDFHLNVKKLIPLAFVPLADVIKAFELLENEFDDDTDEFMYYFEKT' A
#
# COMPACT_ATOMS: atom_id res chain seq x y z
N CYS A 1 15.86 1.19 -2.63
CA CYS A 1 15.97 0.14 -1.59
C CYS A 1 14.70 0.14 -0.74
N LEU A 2 14.45 -0.91 0.06
CA LEU A 2 13.22 -1.05 0.83
C LEU A 2 12.95 0.13 1.78
N PHE A 3 14.00 0.64 2.42
CA PHE A 3 13.89 1.82 3.28
C PHE A 3 13.35 3.04 2.53
N HIS A 4 13.97 3.40 1.40
CA HIS A 4 13.51 4.52 0.58
C HIS A 4 12.13 4.26 -0.05
N PHE A 5 11.80 3.01 -0.37
CA PHE A 5 10.46 2.65 -0.86
C PHE A 5 9.41 2.93 0.21
N GLY A 6 9.65 2.53 1.47
CA GLY A 6 8.78 2.88 2.59
C GLY A 6 8.62 4.39 2.77
N GLN A 7 9.67 5.19 2.56
CA GLN A 7 9.58 6.65 2.57
C GLN A 7 8.75 7.21 1.39
N CYS A 8 8.79 6.59 0.21
CA CYS A 8 7.92 6.96 -0.91
C CYS A 8 6.46 6.65 -0.60
N VAL A 9 6.17 5.45 -0.08
CA VAL A 9 4.81 5.04 0.32
C VAL A 9 4.27 6.00 1.38
N TRP A 10 5.08 6.36 2.39
CA TRP A 10 4.66 7.31 3.42
C TRP A 10 4.31 8.68 2.84
N ARG A 11 5.14 9.23 1.95
CA ARG A 11 4.83 10.51 1.28
C ARG A 11 3.54 10.42 0.49
N HIS A 12 3.31 9.30 -0.21
CA HIS A 12 2.10 9.14 -1.00
C HIS A 12 0.83 9.07 -0.12
N ILE A 13 0.89 8.42 1.05
CA ILE A 13 -0.19 8.45 2.05
C ILE A 13 -0.50 9.88 2.50
N GLN A 14 0.53 10.72 2.65
CA GLN A 14 0.36 12.12 3.00
C GLN A 14 -0.29 12.91 1.86
N ASP A 15 0.16 12.69 0.63
CA ASP A 15 -0.35 13.36 -0.58
C ASP A 15 -1.84 13.04 -0.81
N CYS A 16 -2.28 11.79 -0.53
CA CYS A 16 -3.68 11.38 -0.61
C CYS A 16 -4.53 11.80 0.61
N GLY A 17 -3.97 12.52 1.59
CA GLY A 17 -4.70 12.91 2.80
C GLY A 17 -5.02 11.77 3.78
N LEU A 18 -4.45 10.58 3.60
CA LEU A 18 -4.73 9.38 4.37
C LEU A 18 -3.93 9.31 5.69
N THR A 19 -3.22 10.37 6.07
CA THR A 19 -2.37 10.41 7.28
C THR A 19 -3.15 10.09 8.55
N LYS A 20 -4.36 10.67 8.70
CA LYS A 20 -5.21 10.42 9.87
C LYS A 20 -5.66 8.95 9.91
N LYS A 21 -6.13 8.42 8.78
CA LYS A 21 -6.53 7.01 8.65
C LYS A 21 -5.38 6.08 9.00
N TYR A 22 -4.18 6.33 8.49
CA TYR A 22 -2.97 5.56 8.84
C TYR A 22 -2.67 5.49 10.34
N HIS A 23 -2.96 6.55 11.09
CA HIS A 23 -2.68 6.58 12.52
C HIS A 23 -3.81 6.02 13.39
N GLU A 24 -5.05 6.16 12.95
CA GLU A 24 -6.24 5.84 13.75
C GLU A 24 -6.85 4.48 13.39
N ASP A 25 -6.62 3.99 12.17
CA ASP A 25 -7.09 2.71 11.66
C ASP A 25 -5.93 1.71 11.60
N ASN A 26 -5.96 0.76 12.54
CA ASN A 26 -4.94 -0.29 12.63
C ASN A 26 -4.95 -1.26 11.45
N ASP A 27 -6.11 -1.50 10.84
CA ASP A 27 -6.24 -2.43 9.72
C ASP A 27 -5.65 -1.78 8.47
N PHE A 28 -5.99 -0.52 8.20
CA PHE A 28 -5.36 0.24 7.12
C PHE A 28 -3.85 0.36 7.30
N HIS A 29 -3.36 0.69 8.51
CA HIS A 29 -1.93 0.73 8.84
C HIS A 29 -1.23 -0.60 8.54
N LEU A 30 -1.85 -1.71 8.94
CA LEU A 30 -1.31 -3.04 8.72
C LEU A 30 -1.31 -3.39 7.22
N ASN A 31 -2.36 -3.07 6.49
CA ASN A 31 -2.47 -3.35 5.06
C ASN A 31 -1.43 -2.58 4.25
N VAL A 32 -1.21 -1.29 4.57
CA VAL A 32 -0.08 -0.51 4.01
C VAL A 32 1.27 -1.19 4.27
N LYS A 33 1.47 -1.72 5.48
CA LYS A 33 2.72 -2.43 5.81
C LYS A 33 2.89 -3.74 5.04
N LYS A 34 1.80 -4.39 4.62
CA LYS A 34 1.83 -5.58 3.76
C LYS A 34 2.16 -5.25 2.29
N LEU A 35 1.89 -4.03 1.82
CA LEU A 35 2.24 -3.61 0.45
C LEU A 35 3.77 -3.52 0.23
N ILE A 36 4.50 -3.01 1.22
CA ILE A 36 5.96 -2.82 1.13
C ILE A 36 6.74 -4.12 0.79
N PRO A 37 6.47 -5.27 1.45
CA PRO A 37 7.17 -6.53 1.15
C PRO A 37 6.73 -7.22 -0.15
N LEU A 38 5.74 -6.70 -0.90
CA LEU A 38 5.40 -7.24 -2.23
C LEU A 38 6.60 -7.29 -3.18
N ALA A 39 7.59 -6.40 -2.98
CA ALA A 39 8.87 -6.41 -3.71
C ALA A 39 9.68 -7.72 -3.56
N PHE A 40 9.34 -8.57 -2.60
CA PHE A 40 9.98 -9.87 -2.37
C PHE A 40 9.12 -11.07 -2.81
N VAL A 41 7.89 -10.83 -3.28
CA VAL A 41 7.01 -11.89 -3.78
C VAL A 41 7.51 -12.34 -5.16
N PRO A 42 7.54 -13.65 -5.45
CA PRO A 42 7.88 -14.14 -6.79
C PRO A 42 6.98 -13.53 -7.87
N LEU A 43 7.55 -13.26 -9.05
CA LEU A 43 6.81 -12.64 -10.17
C LEU A 43 5.53 -13.40 -10.57
N ALA A 44 5.52 -14.73 -10.41
CA ALA A 44 4.34 -15.54 -10.70
C ALA A 44 3.18 -15.31 -9.72
N ASP A 45 3.48 -14.83 -8.51
CA ASP A 45 2.51 -14.69 -7.42
C ASP A 45 2.21 -13.23 -7.07
N VAL A 46 3.04 -12.26 -7.51
CA VAL A 46 2.95 -10.85 -7.08
C VAL A 46 1.64 -10.19 -7.46
N ILE A 47 1.09 -10.49 -8.65
CA ILE A 47 -0.21 -9.96 -9.10
C ILE A 47 -1.31 -10.45 -8.16
N LYS A 48 -1.36 -11.77 -7.91
CA LYS A 48 -2.34 -12.36 -7.01
C LYS A 48 -2.20 -11.85 -5.57
N ALA A 49 -0.97 -11.67 -5.10
CA ALA A 49 -0.72 -11.12 -3.77
C ALA A 49 -1.19 -9.67 -3.65
N PHE A 50 -1.01 -8.86 -4.70
CA PHE A 50 -1.52 -7.50 -4.77
C PHE A 50 -3.06 -7.47 -4.78
N GLU A 51 -3.71 -8.25 -5.66
CA GLU A 51 -5.18 -8.34 -5.74
C GLU A 51 -5.80 -8.76 -4.39
N LEU A 52 -5.16 -9.70 -3.66
CA LEU A 52 -5.63 -10.10 -2.34
C LEU A 52 -5.56 -8.95 -1.32
N LEU A 53 -4.51 -8.12 -1.38
CA LEU A 53 -4.36 -6.97 -0.50
C LEU A 53 -5.31 -5.84 -0.89
N GLU A 54 -5.51 -5.58 -2.18
CA GLU A 54 -6.41 -4.55 -2.69
C GLU A 54 -7.83 -4.72 -2.15
N ASN A 55 -8.32 -5.97 -2.06
CA ASN A 55 -9.62 -6.28 -1.46
C ASN A 55 -9.72 -5.99 0.06
N GLU A 56 -8.60 -5.72 0.74
CA GLU A 56 -8.58 -5.33 2.16
C GLU A 56 -8.62 -3.79 2.35
N PHE A 57 -8.64 -3.02 1.26
CA PHE A 57 -8.72 -1.57 1.28
C PHE A 57 -10.13 -1.07 0.98
N ASP A 58 -10.47 0.09 1.54
CA ASP A 58 -11.75 0.76 1.30
C ASP A 58 -11.67 1.63 0.03
N ASP A 59 -12.84 1.90 -0.59
CA ASP A 59 -12.98 2.74 -1.79
C ASP A 59 -12.37 4.16 -1.64
N ASP A 60 -12.28 4.69 -0.42
CA ASP A 60 -11.67 6.00 -0.16
C ASP A 60 -10.13 6.01 -0.32
N THR A 61 -9.53 4.85 -0.61
CA THR A 61 -8.08 4.66 -0.81
C THR A 61 -7.69 4.39 -2.27
N ASP A 62 -8.63 4.43 -3.21
CA ASP A 62 -8.39 4.12 -4.63
C ASP A 62 -7.22 4.92 -5.24
N GLU A 63 -7.12 6.22 -4.92
CA GLU A 63 -6.03 7.07 -5.41
C GLU A 63 -4.65 6.58 -4.93
N PHE A 64 -4.58 6.12 -3.67
CA PHE A 64 -3.37 5.57 -3.09
C PHE A 64 -3.01 4.20 -3.69
N MET A 65 -4.01 3.36 -3.94
CA MET A 65 -3.79 2.02 -4.52
C MET A 65 -3.35 2.11 -5.99
N TYR A 66 -3.87 3.08 -6.74
CA TYR A 66 -3.51 3.33 -8.14
C TYR A 66 -2.01 3.56 -8.34
N TYR A 67 -1.32 4.17 -7.37
CA TYR A 67 0.14 4.33 -7.42
C TYR A 67 0.89 3.00 -7.50
N PHE A 68 0.42 1.97 -6.80
CA PHE A 68 1.04 0.64 -6.84
C PHE A 68 0.72 -0.12 -8.12
N GLU A 69 -0.46 0.09 -8.71
CA GLU A 69 -0.84 -0.55 -9.97
C GLU A 69 -0.04 -0.01 -11.17
N LYS A 70 0.41 1.25 -11.11
CA LYS A 70 1.14 1.92 -12.20
C LYS A 70 2.65 1.95 -12.08
N THR A 71 3.21 1.61 -10.91
CA THR A 71 4.66 1.63 -10.66
C THR A 71 5.30 0.28 -10.95
#